data_AF-A0A972LEA7-F1
#
_entry.id   AF-A0A972LEA7-F1
#
_cell.length_a   1.000
_cell.length_b   1.000
_cell.length_c   1.000
_cell.angle_alpha   90.00
_cell.angle_beta   90.00
_cell.angle_gamma   90.00
#
_symmetry.space_group_name_H-M   'P 1'
#
loop_
_entity.id
_entity.type
_entity.pdbx_description
1 polymer ?
#
loop_
_entity_poly.entity_id
_entity_poly.type
_entity_poly.pdbx_seq_one_letter_code
_entity_poly.pdbx_strand_id
1 'polypeptide(L)'
;FRVAGIFEIGMYEYDSSLALVSLSDAQKFLSMGQAVTGIELRLDDIFIAPNIREEIPQILGKGYYGRDWMQMNRNLFSALKLEKFAMFIILILIILVASFNIISTLIMNVIEKEREIAILKAMGATNRGIMSIFVLQGLIIGVIGTIIGVFGGVLVCYLISNYEIIKLPADVYYLSHLPAKVNMLDVITVAGSAIVISLISTIYPAYQASRLNPVEPLRYE
;
A
#
# COMPACT_ATOMS: atom_id res chain seq x y z
N PHE A 1 23.00 -37.56 24.23
CA PHE A 1 21.63 -37.06 24.38
C PHE A 1 20.63 -38.12 23.95
N ARG A 2 19.44 -38.18 24.57
CA ARG A 2 18.33 -39.03 24.14
C ARG A 2 17.25 -38.16 23.52
N VAL A 3 16.75 -38.52 22.35
CA VAL A 3 15.64 -37.81 21.69
C VAL A 3 14.36 -38.05 22.49
N ALA A 4 13.76 -36.97 23.01
CA ALA A 4 12.53 -37.01 23.80
C ALA A 4 11.27 -36.78 22.94
N GLY A 5 11.42 -36.10 21.79
CA GLY A 5 10.35 -35.80 20.86
C GLY A 5 10.89 -35.13 19.60
N ILE A 6 10.05 -35.06 18.58
CA ILE A 6 10.29 -34.34 17.32
C ILE A 6 9.13 -33.35 17.18
N PHE A 7 9.43 -32.13 16.76
CA PHE A 7 8.45 -31.09 16.50
C PHE A 7 8.70 -30.50 15.12
N GLU A 8 7.67 -29.84 14.59
CA GLU A 8 7.72 -29.14 13.31
C GLU A 8 7.21 -27.71 13.55
N ILE A 9 8.05 -26.73 13.22
CA ILE A 9 7.69 -25.30 13.24
C ILE A 9 7.04 -24.90 11.90
N GLY A 10 7.30 -25.68 10.85
CA GLY A 10 6.83 -25.41 9.49
C GLY A 10 7.77 -24.46 8.75
N MET A 11 9.02 -24.32 9.19
CA MET A 11 10.05 -23.53 8.50
C MET A 11 11.28 -24.39 8.29
N TYR A 12 11.57 -24.75 7.03
CA TYR A 12 12.62 -25.71 6.66
C TYR A 12 13.98 -25.41 7.30
N GLU A 13 14.38 -24.15 7.36
CA GLU A 13 15.66 -23.74 7.98
C GLU A 13 15.75 -24.14 9.46
N TYR A 14 14.64 -24.04 10.20
CA TYR A 14 14.57 -24.45 11.60
C TYR A 14 14.35 -25.95 11.73
N ASP A 15 13.42 -26.53 10.97
CA ASP A 15 13.07 -27.95 11.07
C ASP A 15 14.23 -28.88 10.68
N SER A 16 15.15 -28.42 9.82
CA SER A 16 16.33 -29.18 9.40
C SER A 16 17.53 -29.08 10.35
N SER A 17 17.57 -28.08 11.25
CA SER A 17 18.80 -27.75 12.00
C SER A 17 18.61 -27.47 13.50
N LEU A 18 17.39 -27.23 13.97
CA LEU A 18 17.12 -26.85 15.36
C LEU A 18 17.00 -28.08 16.27
N ALA A 19 17.83 -28.10 17.32
CA ALA A 19 17.70 -29.05 18.42
C ALA A 19 17.59 -28.30 19.76
N LEU A 20 16.63 -28.70 20.59
CA LEU A 20 16.40 -28.10 21.91
C LEU A 20 16.81 -29.08 23.02
N VAL A 21 17.57 -28.57 23.99
CA VAL A 21 18.02 -29.31 25.17
C VAL A 21 17.90 -28.44 26.42
N SER A 22 18.00 -29.04 27.60
CA SER A 22 18.03 -28.27 28.84
C SER A 22 19.26 -27.36 28.89
N LEU A 23 19.12 -26.16 29.47
CA LEU A 23 20.23 -25.19 29.58
C LEU A 23 21.44 -25.82 30.30
N SER A 24 21.19 -26.56 31.38
CA SER A 24 22.25 -27.23 32.15
C SER A 24 23.03 -28.26 31.34
N ASP A 25 22.36 -28.99 30.44
CA ASP A 25 23.05 -29.98 29.61
C ASP A 25 23.80 -29.32 28.46
N ALA A 26 23.25 -28.26 27.86
CA ALA A 26 23.94 -27.45 26.86
C ALA A 26 25.22 -26.82 27.42
N GLN A 27 25.15 -26.24 28.63
CA GLN A 27 26.31 -25.62 29.29
C GLN A 27 27.43 -26.63 29.57
N LYS A 28 27.07 -27.85 30.02
CA LYS A 28 28.04 -28.94 30.22
C LYS A 28 28.65 -29.39 28.90
N PHE A 29 27.83 -29.59 27.87
CA PHE A 29 28.27 -30.03 26.55
C PHE A 29 29.21 -29.04 25.87
N LEU A 30 28.90 -27.74 25.95
CA LEU A 30 29.72 -26.66 25.39
C LEU A 30 30.86 -26.21 26.31
N SER A 31 31.03 -26.84 27.48
CA SER A 31 32.06 -26.49 28.47
C SER A 31 32.03 -25.01 28.91
N MET A 32 30.82 -24.45 29.08
CA MET A 32 30.61 -23.03 29.38
C MET A 32 30.51 -22.71 30.89
N GLY A 33 30.51 -23.73 31.76
CA GLY A 33 30.28 -23.52 33.19
C GLY A 33 28.90 -22.93 33.46
N GLN A 34 28.84 -21.76 34.11
CA GLN A 34 27.58 -21.03 34.35
C GLN A 34 27.30 -19.95 33.28
N ALA A 35 28.15 -19.79 32.27
CA ALA A 35 27.96 -18.77 31.24
C ALA A 35 26.84 -19.18 30.25
N VAL A 36 26.26 -18.18 29.58
CA VAL A 36 25.28 -18.34 28.51
C VAL A 36 25.72 -17.53 27.29
N THR A 37 25.32 -17.95 26.08
CA THR A 37 25.65 -17.26 24.83
C THR A 37 24.77 -16.02 24.60
N GLY A 38 23.58 -15.99 25.18
CA GLY A 38 22.63 -14.89 25.06
C GLY A 38 21.45 -15.04 26.00
N ILE A 39 20.67 -13.97 26.12
CA ILE A 39 19.43 -13.93 26.88
C ILE A 39 18.33 -13.53 25.89
N GLU A 40 17.29 -14.33 25.80
CA GLU A 40 16.11 -14.03 24.99
C GLU A 40 15.08 -13.30 25.86
N LEU A 41 14.59 -12.17 25.36
CA LEU A 41 13.52 -11.40 26.00
C LEU A 41 12.23 -11.63 25.21
N ARG A 42 11.24 -12.23 25.85
CA ARG A 42 9.89 -12.30 25.30
C ARG A 42 9.16 -11.00 25.63
N LEU A 43 8.69 -10.31 24.60
CA LEU A 43 7.94 -9.07 24.72
C LEU A 43 6.46 -9.34 24.41
N ASP A 44 5.56 -8.65 25.12
CA ASP A 44 4.13 -8.69 24.83
C ASP A 44 3.80 -7.98 23.51
N ASP A 45 4.47 -6.85 23.25
CA ASP A 45 4.42 -6.15 21.97
C ASP A 45 5.76 -6.27 21.24
N ILE A 46 5.75 -7.04 20.15
CA ILE A 46 6.91 -7.27 19.29
C ILE A 46 7.40 -6.00 18.58
N PHE A 47 6.55 -4.97 18.42
CA PHE A 47 6.90 -3.74 17.71
C PHE A 47 7.73 -2.77 18.56
N ILE A 48 7.78 -2.97 19.88
CA ILE A 48 8.63 -2.21 20.81
C ILE A 48 10.07 -2.75 20.83
N ALA A 49 10.31 -3.94 20.26
CA ALA A 49 11.62 -4.59 20.23
C ALA A 49 12.79 -3.69 19.74
N PRO A 50 12.63 -2.83 18.71
CA PRO A 50 13.68 -1.90 18.30
C PRO A 50 14.06 -0.90 19.38
N ASN A 51 13.06 -0.36 20.08
CA ASN A 51 13.28 0.64 21.12
C ASN A 51 14.03 0.01 22.30
N ILE A 52 13.57 -1.16 22.77
CA ILE A 52 14.22 -1.90 23.86
C ILE A 52 15.66 -2.29 23.48
N ARG A 53 15.87 -2.68 22.22
CA ARG A 53 17.21 -3.00 21.72
C ARG A 53 18.18 -1.82 21.81
N GLU A 54 17.72 -0.60 21.56
CA GLU A 54 18.55 0.62 21.69
C GLU A 54 18.82 0.98 23.16
N GLU A 55 17.94 0.60 24.07
CA GLU A 55 18.10 0.81 25.51
C GLU A 55 19.05 -0.22 26.17
N ILE A 56 19.15 -1.45 25.65
CA ILE A 56 19.97 -2.54 26.23
C ILE A 56 21.43 -2.11 26.52
N PRO A 57 22.18 -1.50 25.59
CA PRO A 57 23.56 -1.07 25.86
C PRO A 57 23.66 0.02 26.94
N GLN A 58 22.60 0.80 27.14
CA GLN A 58 22.53 1.84 28.16
C GLN A 58 22.34 1.25 29.56
N ILE A 59 21.56 0.17 29.66
CA ILE A 59 21.25 -0.52 30.93
C ILE A 59 22.37 -1.48 31.33
N LEU A 60 22.86 -2.29 30.39
CA LEU A 60 23.81 -3.37 30.66
C LEU A 60 25.28 -2.99 30.40
N GLY A 61 25.52 -1.86 29.73
CA GLY A 61 26.85 -1.34 29.44
C GLY A 61 27.43 -1.76 28.08
N LYS A 62 28.60 -1.19 27.74
CA LYS A 62 29.21 -1.20 26.38
C LYS A 62 29.71 -2.56 25.86
N GLY A 63 29.41 -3.67 26.51
CA GLY A 63 29.72 -5.03 26.07
C GLY A 63 28.51 -5.82 25.54
N TYR A 64 27.29 -5.29 25.74
CA TYR A 64 26.05 -5.95 25.37
C TYR A 64 25.39 -5.24 24.20
N TYR A 65 24.82 -6.02 23.28
CA TYR A 65 24.04 -5.52 22.17
C TYR A 65 22.71 -6.28 22.10
N GLY A 66 21.62 -5.56 21.84
CA GLY A 66 20.36 -6.19 21.49
C GLY A 66 20.34 -6.59 20.02
N ARG A 67 19.73 -7.74 19.72
CA ARG A 67 19.33 -8.13 18.37
C ARG A 67 17.84 -8.40 18.38
N ASP A 68 17.09 -7.69 17.56
CA ASP A 68 15.64 -7.83 17.47
C ASP A 68 15.25 -8.79 16.34
N TRP A 69 14.00 -9.26 16.38
CA TRP A 69 13.43 -10.20 15.43
C TRP A 69 13.42 -9.67 13.98
N MET A 70 13.34 -8.35 13.76
CA MET A 70 13.40 -7.76 12.41
C MET A 70 14.82 -7.76 11.87
N GLN A 71 15.83 -7.55 12.72
CA GLN A 71 17.23 -7.68 12.32
C GLN A 71 17.62 -9.12 11.98
N MET A 72 17.15 -10.09 12.78
CA MET A 72 17.38 -11.51 12.50
C MET A 72 16.81 -11.90 11.14
N ASN A 73 15.72 -11.27 10.73
CA ASN A 73 15.01 -11.54 9.47
C ASN A 73 15.18 -10.42 8.43
N ARG A 74 16.29 -9.67 8.46
CA ARG A 74 16.49 -8.46 7.65
C ARG A 74 16.27 -8.69 6.15
N ASN A 75 16.68 -9.84 5.61
CA ASN A 75 16.53 -10.17 4.20
C ASN A 75 15.05 -10.26 3.79
N LEU A 76 14.23 -10.96 4.59
CA LEU A 76 12.79 -11.05 4.40
C LEU A 76 12.13 -9.67 4.43
N PHE A 77 12.43 -8.87 5.46
CA PHE A 77 11.86 -7.52 5.59
C PHE A 77 12.30 -6.57 4.48
N SER A 78 13.54 -6.69 4.01
CA SER A 78 14.04 -5.87 2.89
C SER A 78 13.36 -6.25 1.58
N ALA A 79 13.15 -7.55 1.33
CA ALA A 79 12.39 -8.04 0.18
C ALA A 79 10.94 -7.53 0.20
N LEU A 80 10.24 -7.66 1.34
CA LEU A 80 8.88 -7.14 1.49
C LEU A 80 8.78 -5.62 1.29
N LYS A 81 9.78 -4.86 1.75
CA LYS A 81 9.84 -3.41 1.51
C LYS A 81 10.05 -3.08 0.04
N LEU A 82 10.96 -3.79 -0.63
CA LEU A 82 11.22 -3.60 -2.06
C LEU A 82 9.98 -3.94 -2.90
N GLU A 83 9.29 -5.01 -2.56
CA GLU A 83 8.04 -5.42 -3.19
C GLU A 83 6.94 -4.36 -3.03
N LYS A 84 6.73 -3.86 -1.80
CA LYS A 84 5.79 -2.76 -1.54
C LYS A 84 6.14 -1.50 -2.33
N PHE A 85 7.43 -1.18 -2.44
CA PHE A 85 7.88 -0.04 -3.23
C PHE A 85 7.62 -0.23 -4.73
N ALA A 86 7.85 -1.43 -5.26
CA ALA A 86 7.53 -1.76 -6.66
C ALA A 86 6.02 -1.64 -6.93
N MET A 87 5.17 -2.16 -6.04
CA MET A 87 3.71 -2.02 -6.13
C MET A 87 3.28 -0.55 -6.10
N PHE A 88 3.90 0.28 -5.26
CA PHE A 88 3.64 1.71 -5.20
C PHE A 88 3.93 2.42 -6.54
N ILE A 89 5.05 2.10 -7.20
CA ILE A 89 5.39 2.64 -8.53
C ILE A 89 4.33 2.24 -9.57
N ILE A 90 3.97 0.95 -9.61
CA ILE A 90 2.96 0.44 -10.56
C ILE A 90 1.63 1.16 -10.36
N LEU A 91 1.20 1.32 -9.10
CA LEU A 91 -0.05 2.00 -8.76
C LEU A 91 -0.04 3.46 -9.25
N ILE A 92 1.06 4.19 -9.03
CA ILE A 92 1.20 5.56 -9.54
C ILE A 92 1.06 5.60 -11.07
N LEU A 93 1.72 4.70 -11.79
CA LEU A 93 1.65 4.65 -13.25
C LEU A 93 0.22 4.39 -13.74
N ILE A 94 -0.50 3.47 -13.11
CA ILE A 94 -1.90 3.18 -13.44
C ILE A 94 -2.78 4.43 -13.23
N ILE A 95 -2.62 5.11 -12.10
CA ILE A 95 -3.37 6.34 -11.79
C ILE A 95 -3.05 7.44 -12.81
N LEU A 96 -1.78 7.58 -13.20
CA LEU A 96 -1.33 8.57 -14.17
C LEU A 96 -1.96 8.30 -15.55
N VAL A 97 -1.96 7.05 -16.01
CA VAL A 97 -2.63 6.64 -17.25
C VAL A 97 -4.14 6.89 -17.18
N ALA A 98 -4.79 6.56 -16.06
CA ALA A 98 -6.21 6.84 -15.87
C ALA A 98 -6.52 8.35 -15.89
N SER A 99 -5.64 9.17 -15.32
CA SER A 99 -5.76 10.62 -15.30
C SER A 99 -5.67 11.23 -16.70
N PHE A 100 -4.75 10.74 -17.54
CA PHE A 100 -4.71 11.14 -18.96
C PHE A 100 -5.96 10.77 -19.72
N ASN A 101 -6.58 9.61 -19.41
CA ASN A 101 -7.86 9.25 -20.01
C ASN A 101 -8.96 10.26 -19.64
N ILE A 102 -9.06 10.66 -18.37
CA ILE A 102 -10.01 11.68 -17.92
C ILE A 102 -9.78 13.01 -18.67
N ILE A 103 -8.51 13.43 -18.80
CA ILE A 103 -8.14 14.66 -19.53
C ILE A 103 -8.64 14.57 -20.98
N SER A 104 -8.30 13.49 -21.68
CA SER A 104 -8.70 13.28 -23.08
C SER A 104 -10.22 13.28 -23.25
N THR A 105 -10.94 12.59 -22.36
CA THR A 105 -12.42 12.56 -22.39
C THR A 105 -13.03 13.93 -22.10
N LEU A 106 -12.48 14.70 -21.16
CA LEU A 106 -13.00 16.04 -20.86
C LEU A 106 -12.72 17.02 -22.01
N ILE A 107 -11.53 16.98 -22.60
CA ILE A 107 -11.21 17.80 -23.77
C ILE A 107 -12.16 17.47 -24.93
N MET A 108 -12.39 16.19 -25.20
CA MET A 108 -13.36 15.76 -26.22
C MET A 108 -14.76 16.30 -25.93
N ASN A 109 -15.23 16.20 -24.69
CA ASN A 109 -16.53 16.78 -24.29
C ASN A 109 -16.58 18.30 -24.51
N VAL A 110 -15.51 19.02 -24.21
CA VAL A 110 -15.43 20.48 -24.43
C VAL A 110 -15.56 20.83 -25.91
N ILE A 111 -14.89 20.08 -26.79
CA ILE A 111 -14.94 20.28 -28.24
C ILE A 111 -16.34 19.95 -28.77
N GLU A 112 -16.92 18.81 -28.38
CA GLU A 112 -18.27 18.41 -28.81
C GLU A 112 -19.37 19.38 -28.33
N LYS A 113 -19.15 20.04 -27.19
CA LYS A 113 -20.09 20.99 -26.58
C LYS A 113 -19.72 22.46 -26.82
N GLU A 114 -18.79 22.75 -27.71
CA GLU A 114 -18.27 24.11 -27.96
C GLU A 114 -19.39 25.11 -28.30
N ARG A 115 -20.38 24.70 -29.10
CA ARG A 115 -21.54 25.55 -29.44
C ARG A 115 -22.42 25.87 -28.23
N GLU A 116 -22.69 24.89 -27.37
CA GLU A 116 -23.48 25.09 -26.15
C GLU A 116 -22.76 26.05 -25.19
N ILE A 117 -21.44 25.93 -25.08
CA ILE A 117 -20.59 26.84 -24.31
C ILE A 117 -20.64 28.27 -24.88
N ALA A 118 -20.58 28.42 -26.21
CA ALA A 118 -20.67 29.71 -26.87
C ALA A 118 -22.04 30.39 -26.63
N ILE A 119 -23.13 29.63 -26.66
CA ILE A 119 -24.49 30.13 -26.35
C ILE A 119 -24.55 30.58 -24.88
N LEU A 120 -24.04 29.79 -23.94
CA LEU A 120 -23.98 30.16 -22.53
C LEU A 120 -23.18 31.46 -22.31
N LYS A 121 -22.03 31.61 -22.98
CA LYS A 121 -21.25 32.85 -22.94
C LYS A 121 -21.99 34.04 -23.53
N ALA A 122 -22.70 33.86 -24.65
CA ALA A 122 -23.51 34.90 -25.26
C ALA A 122 -24.67 35.35 -24.35
N MET A 123 -25.21 34.44 -23.52
CA MET A 123 -26.20 34.74 -22.49
C MET A 123 -25.61 35.36 -21.20
N GLY A 124 -24.28 35.58 -21.14
CA GLY A 124 -23.61 36.25 -20.01
C GLY A 124 -22.91 35.32 -19.02
N ALA A 125 -22.75 34.03 -19.33
CA ALA A 125 -21.97 33.13 -18.48
C ALA A 125 -20.50 33.56 -18.40
N THR A 126 -19.97 33.64 -17.18
CA THR A 126 -18.56 34.00 -16.96
C THR A 126 -17.63 32.82 -17.22
N ASN A 127 -16.37 33.09 -17.56
CA ASN A 127 -15.34 32.06 -17.71
C ASN A 127 -15.20 31.18 -16.44
N ARG A 128 -15.37 31.76 -15.25
CA ARG A 128 -15.37 31.03 -13.98
C ARG A 128 -16.56 30.08 -13.84
N GLY A 129 -17.73 30.49 -14.33
CA GLY A 129 -18.92 29.63 -14.34
C GLY A 129 -18.71 28.39 -15.19
N ILE A 130 -18.18 28.58 -16.41
CA ILE A 130 -17.87 27.47 -17.32
C ILE A 130 -16.79 26.56 -16.74
N MET A 131 -15.70 27.13 -16.20
CA MET A 131 -14.66 26.36 -15.53
C MET A 131 -15.22 25.52 -14.37
N SER A 132 -16.12 26.09 -13.57
CA SER A 132 -16.73 25.38 -12.43
C SER A 132 -17.58 24.18 -12.85
N ILE A 133 -18.28 24.27 -13.98
CA ILE A 133 -19.07 23.15 -14.53
C ILE A 133 -18.16 21.97 -14.86
N PHE A 134 -17.07 22.20 -15.57
CA PHE A 134 -16.15 21.13 -15.97
C PHE A 134 -15.34 20.58 -14.80
N VAL A 135 -14.94 21.40 -13.84
CA VAL A 135 -14.31 20.94 -12.59
C VAL A 135 -15.28 20.07 -11.78
N LEU A 136 -16.55 20.48 -11.67
CA LEU A 136 -17.57 19.71 -10.96
C LEU A 136 -17.85 18.37 -11.66
N GLN A 137 -17.92 18.36 -12.99
CA GLN A 137 -18.07 17.13 -13.77
C GLN A 137 -16.89 16.18 -13.51
N GLY A 138 -15.67 16.71 -13.52
CA GLY A 138 -14.46 15.99 -13.17
C GLY A 138 -14.50 15.39 -11.76
N LEU A 139 -14.90 16.20 -10.77
CA LEU A 139 -15.05 15.77 -9.39
C LEU A 139 -16.09 14.64 -9.25
N ILE A 140 -17.25 14.77 -9.92
CA ILE A 140 -18.30 13.73 -9.88
C ILE A 140 -17.77 12.41 -10.42
N ILE A 141 -17.09 12.44 -11.57
CA ILE A 141 -16.48 11.24 -12.17
C ILE A 141 -15.43 10.64 -11.23
N GLY A 142 -14.56 11.47 -10.66
CA GLY A 142 -13.52 11.04 -9.72
C GLY A 142 -14.09 10.42 -8.45
N VAL A 143 -15.12 11.03 -7.85
CA VAL A 143 -15.76 10.54 -6.62
C VAL A 143 -16.51 9.23 -6.87
N ILE A 144 -17.34 9.16 -7.91
CA ILE A 144 -18.08 7.93 -8.25
C ILE A 144 -17.11 6.80 -8.57
N GLY A 145 -16.07 7.07 -9.38
CA GLY A 145 -15.03 6.10 -9.69
C GLY A 145 -14.29 5.61 -8.45
N THR A 146 -13.98 6.51 -7.51
CA THR A 146 -13.33 6.16 -6.24
C THR A 146 -14.23 5.31 -5.36
N ILE A 147 -15.52 5.64 -5.24
CA ILE A 147 -16.49 4.86 -4.45
C ILE A 147 -16.60 3.44 -5.01
N ILE A 148 -16.80 3.31 -6.33
CA ILE A 148 -16.91 2.02 -7.00
C ILE A 148 -15.60 1.23 -6.86
N GLY A 149 -14.45 1.89 -7.04
CA GLY A 149 -13.14 1.27 -6.93
C GLY A 149 -12.83 0.78 -5.52
N VAL A 150 -13.10 1.58 -4.49
CA VAL A 150 -12.93 1.19 -3.08
C VAL A 150 -13.87 0.05 -2.72
N PHE A 151 -15.15 0.15 -3.10
CA PHE A 151 -16.12 -0.90 -2.82
C PHE A 151 -15.72 -2.22 -3.51
N GLY A 152 -15.38 -2.17 -4.80
CA GLY A 152 -14.92 -3.33 -5.56
C GLY A 152 -13.63 -3.93 -5.01
N GLY A 153 -12.66 -3.09 -4.65
CA GLY A 153 -11.39 -3.54 -4.06
C GLY A 153 -11.58 -4.24 -2.71
N VAL A 154 -12.36 -3.64 -1.81
CA VAL A 154 -12.69 -4.23 -0.50
C VAL A 154 -13.48 -5.53 -0.68
N LEU A 155 -14.43 -5.57 -1.61
CA LEU A 155 -15.19 -6.78 -1.92
C LEU A 155 -14.29 -7.91 -2.43
N VAL A 156 -13.34 -7.60 -3.32
CA VAL A 156 -12.34 -8.58 -3.80
C VAL A 156 -11.48 -9.07 -2.65
N CYS A 157 -10.97 -8.19 -1.78
CA CYS A 157 -10.21 -8.60 -0.59
C CYS A 157 -11.03 -9.52 0.33
N TYR A 158 -12.31 -9.19 0.54
CA TYR A 158 -13.23 -10.01 1.33
C TYR A 158 -13.45 -11.39 0.70
N LEU A 159 -13.62 -11.47 -0.62
CA LEU A 159 -13.78 -12.75 -1.32
C LEU A 159 -12.51 -13.60 -1.23
N ILE A 160 -11.34 -13.02 -1.45
CA ILE A 160 -10.05 -13.73 -1.35
C ILE A 160 -9.86 -14.27 0.07
N SER A 161 -10.18 -13.48 1.09
CA SER A 161 -10.02 -13.89 2.50
C SER A 161 -10.97 -15.00 2.93
N ASN A 162 -12.21 -15.06 2.40
CA ASN A 162 -13.21 -16.03 2.84
C ASN A 162 -13.29 -17.31 1.99
N TYR A 163 -12.92 -17.22 0.72
CA TYR A 163 -13.09 -18.33 -0.23
C TYR A 163 -11.79 -19.06 -0.58
N GLU A 164 -10.66 -18.71 0.05
CA GLU A 164 -9.33 -19.35 -0.14
C GLU A 164 -9.00 -19.62 -1.62
N ILE A 165 -9.37 -18.68 -2.50
CA ILE A 165 -9.36 -18.86 -3.97
C ILE A 165 -7.93 -19.15 -4.48
N ILE A 166 -6.94 -18.60 -3.78
CA ILE A 166 -5.52 -18.79 -4.08
C ILE A 166 -4.93 -19.70 -3.01
N LYS A 167 -4.80 -20.99 -3.34
CA LYS A 167 -4.04 -21.94 -2.53
C LYS A 167 -2.56 -21.77 -2.83
N LEU A 168 -1.79 -21.32 -1.84
CA LEU A 168 -0.34 -21.29 -1.93
C LEU A 168 0.20 -22.69 -1.63
N PRO A 169 1.25 -23.16 -2.34
CA PRO A 169 2.01 -24.32 -1.90
C PRO A 169 2.55 -24.05 -0.50
N ALA A 170 1.99 -24.74 0.50
CA ALA A 170 2.33 -24.54 1.91
C ALA A 170 3.84 -24.73 2.17
N ASP A 171 4.47 -25.58 1.36
CA ASP A 171 5.89 -25.93 1.41
C ASP A 171 6.84 -24.75 1.17
N VAL A 172 6.36 -23.65 0.55
CA VAL A 172 7.18 -22.47 0.20
C VAL A 172 6.75 -21.21 0.92
N TYR A 173 5.45 -21.03 1.17
CA TYR A 173 4.89 -19.75 1.67
C TYR A 173 4.42 -19.77 3.12
N TYR A 174 4.57 -20.90 3.83
CA TYR A 174 4.37 -21.01 5.30
C TYR A 174 2.97 -20.60 5.81
N LEU A 175 2.03 -20.35 4.88
CA LEU A 175 0.66 -19.90 5.11
C LEU A 175 -0.26 -20.73 4.21
N SER A 176 -1.28 -21.35 4.81
CA SER A 176 -2.26 -22.20 4.12
C SER A 176 -3.17 -21.39 3.18
N HIS A 177 -3.31 -20.10 3.46
CA HIS A 177 -4.08 -19.12 2.68
C HIS A 177 -3.40 -17.76 2.79
N LEU A 178 -3.64 -16.88 1.83
CA LEU A 178 -3.10 -15.51 1.82
C LEU A 178 -4.05 -14.61 2.64
N PRO A 179 -3.73 -14.22 3.90
CA PRO A 179 -4.62 -13.40 4.69
C PRO A 179 -4.65 -11.97 4.11
N ALA A 180 -5.74 -11.63 3.41
CA ALA A 180 -5.95 -10.29 2.88
C ALA A 180 -6.32 -9.31 4.00
N LYS A 181 -5.32 -8.80 4.72
CA LYS A 181 -5.51 -7.74 5.72
C LYS A 181 -5.65 -6.38 5.03
N VAL A 182 -6.88 -5.88 4.96
CA VAL A 182 -7.16 -4.52 4.49
C VAL A 182 -6.80 -3.53 5.60
N ASN A 183 -5.80 -2.70 5.35
CA ASN A 183 -5.48 -1.59 6.23
C ASN A 183 -6.29 -0.35 5.82
N MET A 184 -7.10 0.15 6.74
CA MET A 184 -8.00 1.28 6.47
C MET A 184 -7.23 2.57 6.15
N LEU A 185 -6.04 2.76 6.71
CA LEU A 185 -5.18 3.90 6.39
C LEU A 185 -4.71 3.86 4.94
N ASP A 186 -4.36 2.68 4.43
CA ASP A 186 -3.92 2.52 3.04
C ASP A 186 -5.08 2.80 2.08
N VAL A 187 -6.29 2.35 2.41
CA VAL A 187 -7.50 2.63 1.62
C VAL A 187 -7.81 4.13 1.58
N ILE A 188 -7.80 4.81 2.72
CA ILE A 188 -8.11 6.24 2.81
C ILE A 188 -7.05 7.08 2.09
N THR A 189 -5.77 6.76 2.25
CA THR A 189 -4.67 7.51 1.61
C THR A 189 -4.70 7.35 0.09
N VAL A 190 -4.96 6.15 -0.43
CA VAL A 190 -5.10 5.91 -1.87
C VAL A 190 -6.36 6.57 -2.43
N ALA A 191 -7.51 6.45 -1.75
CA ALA A 191 -8.75 7.10 -2.18
C ALA A 191 -8.62 8.62 -2.21
N GLY A 192 -8.02 9.22 -1.17
CA GLY A 192 -7.75 10.66 -1.12
C GLY A 192 -6.82 11.11 -2.23
N SER A 193 -5.74 10.36 -2.47
CA SER A 193 -4.78 10.65 -3.54
C SER A 193 -5.42 10.56 -4.93
N ALA A 194 -6.27 9.56 -5.18
CA ALA A 194 -6.99 9.40 -6.44
C ALA A 194 -7.92 10.58 -6.74
N ILE A 195 -8.67 11.05 -5.74
CA ILE A 195 -9.55 12.23 -5.88
C ILE A 195 -8.73 13.49 -6.16
N VAL A 196 -7.63 13.70 -5.44
CA VAL A 196 -6.74 14.86 -5.64
C VAL A 196 -6.15 14.86 -7.05
N ILE A 197 -5.65 13.72 -7.53
CA ILE A 197 -5.07 13.62 -8.87
C ILE A 197 -6.14 13.81 -9.95
N SER A 198 -7.33 13.23 -9.76
CA SER A 198 -8.48 13.44 -10.65
C SER A 198 -8.83 14.93 -10.75
N LEU A 199 -8.94 15.63 -9.61
CA LEU A 199 -9.21 17.07 -9.56
C LEU A 199 -8.14 17.87 -10.30
N ILE A 200 -6.85 17.63 -10.02
CA ILE A 200 -5.74 18.32 -10.70
C ILE A 200 -5.83 18.13 -12.21
N SER A 201 -6.14 16.91 -12.65
CA SER A 201 -6.26 16.57 -14.07
C SER A 201 -7.39 17.33 -14.77
N THR A 202 -8.47 17.65 -14.05
CA THR A 202 -9.66 18.32 -14.61
C THR A 202 -9.48 19.84 -14.76
N ILE A 203 -8.50 20.44 -14.07
CA ILE A 203 -8.25 21.88 -14.11
C ILE A 203 -7.82 22.33 -15.51
N TYR A 204 -6.94 21.56 -16.17
CA TYR A 204 -6.44 21.93 -17.50
C TYR A 204 -7.54 21.98 -18.57
N PRO A 205 -8.38 20.92 -18.76
CA PRO A 205 -9.52 20.97 -19.67
C PRO A 205 -10.53 22.07 -19.31
N ALA A 206 -10.83 22.25 -18.02
CA ALA A 206 -11.79 23.26 -17.57
C ALA A 206 -11.31 24.68 -17.89
N TYR A 207 -10.01 24.94 -17.74
CA TYR A 207 -9.40 26.20 -18.14
C TYR A 207 -9.48 26.42 -19.65
N GLN A 208 -9.20 25.39 -20.45
CA GLN A 208 -9.32 25.45 -21.91
C GLN A 208 -10.76 25.78 -22.34
N ALA A 209 -11.76 25.09 -21.77
CA ALA A 209 -13.18 25.34 -22.03
C ALA A 209 -13.58 26.79 -21.70
N SER A 210 -13.07 27.31 -20.58
CA SER A 210 -13.34 28.68 -20.15
C SER A 210 -12.80 29.75 -21.09
N ARG A 211 -11.87 29.43 -21.99
CA ARG A 211 -11.25 30.38 -22.93
C ARG A 211 -11.79 30.34 -24.35
N LEU A 212 -12.76 29.47 -24.66
CA LEU A 212 -13.40 29.41 -25.97
C LEU A 212 -14.08 30.75 -26.31
N ASN A 213 -13.82 31.30 -27.49
CA ASN A 213 -14.44 32.54 -27.93
C ASN A 213 -15.89 32.27 -28.37
N PRO A 214 -16.89 33.05 -27.91
CA PRO A 214 -18.27 32.85 -28.32
C PRO A 214 -18.53 33.12 -29.81
N VAL A 215 -17.64 33.87 -30.47
CA VAL A 215 -17.84 34.36 -31.85
C VAL A 215 -17.35 33.36 -32.90
N GLU A 216 -16.30 32.58 -32.63
CA GLU A 216 -15.74 31.64 -33.62
C GLU A 216 -16.69 30.48 -34.00
N PRO A 217 -17.34 29.79 -33.04
CA PRO A 217 -18.20 28.64 -33.36
C PRO A 217 -19.49 29.02 -34.08
N LEU A 218 -19.94 30.27 -33.95
CA LEU A 218 -21.16 30.79 -34.57
C LEU A 218 -20.93 31.39 -35.95
N ARG A 219 -19.66 31.55 -36.39
CA ARG A 219 -19.30 32.20 -37.67
C ARG A 219 -19.06 31.23 -38.83
N TYR A 220 -19.07 29.92 -38.58
CA TYR A 220 -18.88 28.88 -39.61
C TYR A 220 -20.20 28.41 -40.25
N GLU A 221 -21.27 29.20 -40.11
CA GLU A 221 -22.45 29.22 -40.99
C GLU A 221 -22.72 30.65 -41.48
#